data_AF-A0A511MLQ6-F1
#
_entry.id   AF-A0A511MLQ6-F1
#
_cell.length_a   1.000
_cell.length_b   1.000
_cell.length_c   1.000
_cell.angle_alpha   90.00
_cell.angle_beta   90.00
_cell.angle_gamma   90.00
#
_symmetry.space_group_name_H-M   'P 1'
#
loop_
_entity.id
_entity.type
_entity.pdbx_description
1 polymer ?
#
loop_
_entity_poly.entity_id
_entity_poly.type
_entity_poly.pdbx_seq_one_letter_code
_entity_poly.pdbx_strand_id
1 'polypeptide(L)'
;MSTENPAQDNSVQDQGASPQNTNQADVPDWVKKELADVRAEAARYRIEKNDALNTALTAAQAAVAEQLNTANAEKQAAADQAAAASIDLLRLRTALAAGVPGERAEQFASLLQGSTAEELQAHAETVKTLLGSPVSASATDPTQGMGGASVESAADVFGAILRNNIR
;
A
#
# COMPACT_ATOMS: atom_id res chain seq x y z
N MET A 1 -47.60 -16.27 43.59
CA MET A 1 -48.73 -15.51 43.02
C MET A 1 -49.24 -16.30 41.83
N SER A 2 -50.28 -17.09 42.07
CA SER A 2 -51.08 -17.76 41.04
C SER A 2 -52.31 -16.92 40.77
N THR A 3 -52.69 -16.74 39.51
CA THR A 3 -54.04 -16.43 39.01
C THR A 3 -53.95 -16.58 37.48
N GLU A 4 -54.37 -17.72 36.95
CA GLU A 4 -55.74 -17.97 36.45
C GLU A 4 -55.98 -17.35 35.07
N ASN A 5 -55.93 -18.22 34.06
CA ASN A 5 -56.76 -18.12 32.88
C ASN A 5 -58.06 -18.87 33.21
N PRO A 6 -59.26 -18.34 32.90
CA PRO A 6 -60.01 -18.95 31.79
C PRO A 6 -61.04 -18.02 31.08
N ALA A 7 -61.69 -18.59 30.05
CA ALA A 7 -62.76 -18.09 29.16
C ALA A 7 -62.23 -17.44 27.86
N GLN A 8 -62.12 -18.17 26.75
CA GLN A 8 -63.22 -18.62 25.87
C GLN A 8 -64.29 -17.56 25.62
N ASP A 9 -64.26 -16.93 24.44
CA ASP A 9 -65.49 -16.59 23.72
C ASP A 9 -65.25 -16.66 22.19
N ASN A 10 -66.31 -17.07 21.52
CA ASN A 10 -66.48 -17.59 20.18
C ASN A 10 -65.81 -16.82 19.03
N SER A 11 -65.19 -17.59 18.14
CA SER A 11 -65.32 -17.36 16.70
C SER A 11 -65.76 -18.65 16.02
N VAL A 12 -67.07 -18.80 15.94
CA VAL A 12 -67.86 -19.39 14.84
C VAL A 12 -67.14 -20.48 14.04
N GLN A 13 -67.62 -21.71 14.21
CA GLN A 13 -67.54 -22.74 13.18
C GLN A 13 -68.08 -22.18 11.86
N ASP A 14 -67.21 -21.82 10.93
CA ASP A 14 -67.58 -21.86 9.52
C ASP A 14 -67.24 -23.25 9.01
N GLN A 15 -68.22 -24.16 9.12
CA GLN A 15 -68.28 -25.35 8.28
C GLN A 15 -68.57 -24.88 6.85
N GLY A 16 -67.60 -24.23 6.23
CA GLY A 16 -67.57 -23.93 4.80
C GLY A 16 -67.26 -25.22 4.07
N ALA A 17 -68.29 -25.79 3.44
CA ALA A 17 -68.29 -26.97 2.58
C ALA A 17 -66.90 -27.39 2.07
N SER A 18 -66.47 -28.60 2.45
CA SER A 18 -65.52 -29.35 1.63
C SER A 18 -66.02 -29.30 0.18
N PRO A 19 -65.25 -28.81 -0.81
CA PRO A 19 -65.71 -28.87 -2.19
C PRO A 19 -65.96 -30.34 -2.49
N GLN A 20 -67.21 -30.69 -2.72
CA GLN A 20 -67.58 -32.00 -3.23
C GLN A 20 -66.65 -32.28 -4.40
N ASN A 21 -65.95 -33.42 -4.31
CA ASN A 21 -65.11 -33.98 -5.34
C ASN A 21 -66.02 -34.29 -6.54
N THR A 22 -66.38 -33.26 -7.29
CA THR A 22 -66.93 -33.38 -8.63
C THR A 22 -65.80 -34.03 -9.40
N ASN A 23 -66.01 -35.31 -9.72
CA ASN A 23 -65.05 -36.13 -10.45
C ASN A 23 -64.44 -35.25 -11.56
N GLN A 24 -63.11 -35.05 -11.51
CA GLN A 24 -62.35 -34.33 -12.56
C GLN A 24 -62.63 -34.86 -13.99
N ALA A 25 -63.31 -36.01 -14.08
CA ALA A 25 -63.83 -36.63 -15.28
C ALA A 25 -64.91 -35.81 -16.02
N ASP A 26 -65.75 -35.02 -15.34
CA ASP A 26 -66.95 -34.39 -15.95
C ASP A 26 -66.75 -32.93 -16.41
N VAL A 27 -65.49 -32.50 -16.48
CA VAL A 27 -65.11 -31.16 -16.97
C VAL A 27 -64.89 -31.22 -18.49
N PRO A 28 -65.51 -30.34 -19.29
CA PRO A 28 -65.31 -30.31 -20.74
C PRO A 28 -63.84 -30.17 -21.14
N ASP A 29 -63.44 -30.82 -22.23
CA ASP A 29 -62.03 -30.87 -22.64
C ASP A 29 -61.43 -29.49 -22.95
N TRP A 30 -62.24 -28.52 -23.38
CA TRP A 30 -61.79 -27.15 -23.60
C TRP A 30 -61.36 -26.45 -22.29
N VAL A 31 -62.02 -26.73 -21.17
CA VAL A 31 -61.66 -26.18 -19.86
C VAL A 31 -60.37 -26.83 -19.34
N LYS A 32 -60.22 -28.14 -19.54
CA LYS A 32 -58.99 -28.86 -19.16
C LYS A 32 -57.78 -28.33 -19.92
N LYS A 33 -57.95 -28.07 -21.23
CA LYS A 33 -56.92 -27.49 -22.09
C LYS A 33 -56.56 -26.06 -21.66
N GLU A 34 -57.56 -25.19 -21.48
CA GLU A 34 -57.34 -23.80 -21.04
C GLU A 34 -56.61 -23.75 -19.69
N LEU A 35 -57.01 -24.60 -18.73
CA LEU A 35 -56.36 -24.68 -17.43
C LEU A 35 -54.91 -25.19 -17.53
N ALA A 36 -54.63 -26.12 -18.45
CA ALA A 36 -53.27 -26.57 -18.73
C ALA A 36 -52.42 -25.46 -19.35
N ASP A 37 -52.98 -24.70 -20.29
CA ASP A 37 -52.31 -23.59 -20.97
C ASP A 37 -51.97 -22.45 -19.99
N VAL A 38 -52.93 -22.03 -19.14
CA VAL A 38 -52.69 -21.02 -18.09
C VAL A 38 -51.64 -21.50 -17.07
N ARG A 39 -51.65 -22.79 -16.71
CA ARG A 39 -50.63 -23.35 -15.81
C ARG A 39 -49.25 -23.37 -16.45
N ALA A 40 -49.16 -23.72 -17.73
CA ALA A 40 -47.91 -23.70 -18.48
C ALA A 40 -47.36 -22.28 -18.59
N GLU A 41 -48.21 -21.30 -18.88
CA GLU A 41 -47.84 -19.89 -18.92
C GLU A 41 -47.37 -19.38 -17.55
N ALA A 42 -48.09 -19.68 -16.47
CA ALA A 42 -47.67 -19.34 -15.12
C ALA A 42 -46.35 -20.01 -14.72
N ALA A 43 -46.10 -21.24 -15.16
CA ALA A 43 -44.82 -21.93 -14.95
C ALA A 43 -43.69 -21.24 -15.72
N ARG A 44 -43.91 -20.84 -16.98
CA ARG A 44 -42.94 -20.09 -17.77
C ARG A 44 -42.59 -18.76 -17.12
N TYR A 45 -43.58 -17.97 -16.68
CA TYR A 45 -43.31 -16.72 -15.97
C TYR A 45 -42.50 -16.91 -14.69
N ARG A 46 -42.74 -18.00 -13.95
CA ARG A 46 -41.92 -18.31 -12.75
C ARG A 46 -40.47 -18.60 -13.13
N ILE A 47 -40.24 -19.37 -14.19
CA ILE A 47 -38.89 -19.69 -14.67
C ILE A 47 -38.19 -18.42 -15.16
N GLU A 48 -38.82 -17.65 -16.04
CA GLU A 48 -38.27 -16.40 -16.59
C GLU A 48 -37.94 -15.40 -15.49
N LYS A 49 -38.82 -15.25 -14.49
CA LYS A 49 -38.55 -14.39 -13.33
C LYS A 49 -37.36 -14.89 -12.51
N ASN A 50 -37.30 -16.19 -12.23
CA ASN A 50 -36.19 -16.76 -11.46
C ASN A 50 -34.87 -16.64 -12.21
N ASP A 51 -34.87 -16.84 -13.53
CA ASP A 51 -33.69 -16.70 -14.37
C ASP A 51 -33.19 -15.25 -14.44
N ALA A 52 -34.11 -14.29 -14.58
CA ALA A 52 -33.79 -12.86 -14.53
C ALA A 52 -33.21 -12.45 -13.17
N LEU A 53 -33.79 -12.94 -12.06
CA LEU A 53 -33.28 -12.68 -10.71
C LEU A 53 -31.90 -13.29 -10.49
N ASN A 54 -31.69 -14.54 -10.90
CA ASN A 54 -30.39 -15.19 -10.79
C ASN A 54 -29.33 -14.46 -11.61
N THR A 55 -29.65 -14.09 -12.86
CA THR A 55 -28.75 -13.32 -13.73
C THR A 55 -28.39 -11.98 -13.11
N ALA A 56 -29.38 -11.23 -12.60
CA ALA A 56 -29.13 -9.95 -11.93
C ALA A 56 -28.28 -10.11 -10.67
N LEU A 57 -28.53 -11.15 -9.88
CA LEU A 57 -27.78 -11.44 -8.65
C LEU A 57 -26.33 -11.83 -8.97
N THR A 58 -26.09 -12.68 -9.97
CA THR A 58 -24.74 -13.04 -10.40
C THR A 58 -23.98 -11.83 -10.95
N ALA A 59 -24.62 -10.99 -11.76
CA ALA A 59 -24.01 -9.76 -12.27
C ALA A 59 -23.67 -8.78 -11.14
N ALA A 60 -24.58 -8.60 -10.17
CA ALA A 60 -24.34 -7.74 -9.01
C ALA A 60 -23.19 -8.28 -8.14
N GLN A 61 -23.15 -9.59 -7.89
CA GLN A 61 -22.06 -10.22 -7.14
C GLN A 61 -20.71 -10.05 -7.84
N ALA A 62 -20.67 -10.22 -9.16
CA ALA A 62 -19.45 -10.02 -9.96
C ALA A 62 -18.97 -8.56 -9.88
N ALA A 63 -19.88 -7.60 -10.06
CA ALA A 63 -19.55 -6.18 -9.97
C ALA A 63 -19.06 -5.78 -8.57
N VAL A 64 -19.70 -6.28 -7.51
CA VAL A 64 -19.26 -6.04 -6.14
C VAL A 64 -17.90 -6.67 -5.88
N ALA A 65 -17.66 -7.90 -6.33
CA ALA A 65 -16.38 -8.56 -6.17
C ALA A 65 -15.24 -7.80 -6.89
N GLU A 66 -15.50 -7.29 -8.10
CA GLU A 66 -14.56 -6.45 -8.85
C GLU A 66 -14.26 -5.13 -8.14
N GLN A 67 -15.29 -4.45 -7.64
CA GLN A 67 -15.12 -3.21 -6.86
C GLN A 67 -14.34 -3.45 -5.57
N LEU A 68 -14.61 -4.56 -4.88
CA LEU A 68 -13.92 -4.91 -3.63
C LEU A 68 -12.44 -5.23 -3.90
N ASN A 69 -12.15 -5.96 -4.98
CA ASN A 69 -10.78 -6.25 -5.40
C ASN A 69 -10.03 -4.97 -5.77
N THR A 70 -10.65 -4.07 -6.54
CA THR A 70 -10.08 -2.77 -6.89
C THR A 70 -9.82 -1.92 -5.65
N ALA A 71 -10.82 -1.79 -4.77
CA ALA A 71 -10.70 -1.01 -3.54
C ALA A 71 -9.62 -1.59 -2.60
N ASN A 72 -9.48 -2.92 -2.51
CA ASN A 72 -8.42 -3.55 -1.74
C ASN A 72 -7.03 -3.29 -2.35
N ALA A 73 -6.90 -3.34 -3.68
CA ALA A 73 -5.65 -3.03 -4.36
C ALA A 73 -5.25 -1.57 -4.14
N GLU A 74 -6.19 -0.63 -4.28
CA GLU A 74 -5.97 0.79 -4.00
C GLU A 74 -5.60 1.05 -2.54
N LYS A 75 -6.30 0.40 -1.60
CA LYS A 75 -6.00 0.49 -0.17
C LYS A 75 -4.60 -0.03 0.14
N GLN A 76 -4.21 -1.16 -0.44
CA GLN A 76 -2.88 -1.72 -0.25
C GLN A 76 -1.81 -0.78 -0.82
N ALA A 77 -2.00 -0.28 -2.04
CA ALA A 77 -1.08 0.69 -2.64
C ALA A 77 -0.95 1.97 -1.81
N ALA A 78 -2.06 2.49 -1.27
CA ALA A 78 -2.04 3.64 -0.38
C ALA A 78 -1.35 3.36 0.96
N ALA A 79 -1.54 2.16 1.54
CA ALA A 79 -0.86 1.74 2.75
C ALA A 79 0.66 1.63 2.54
N ASP A 80 1.08 1.06 1.40
CA ASP A 80 2.49 0.92 1.05
C ASP A 80 3.15 2.30 0.84
N GLN A 81 2.46 3.22 0.16
CA GLN A 81 2.92 4.61 -0.01
C GLN A 81 3.02 5.36 1.33
N ALA A 82 2.03 5.19 2.22
CA ALA A 82 2.05 5.81 3.54
C ALA A 82 3.19 5.26 4.42
N ALA A 83 3.45 3.95 4.35
CA ALA A 83 4.57 3.31 5.04
C ALA A 83 5.91 3.83 4.52
N ALA A 84 6.10 3.90 3.20
CA ALA A 84 7.31 4.44 2.58
C ALA A 84 7.55 5.91 2.99
N ALA A 85 6.52 6.76 2.88
CA ALA A 85 6.61 8.17 3.28
C ALA A 85 6.92 8.33 4.77
N SER A 86 6.38 7.46 5.63
CA SER A 86 6.67 7.48 7.07
C SER A 86 8.14 7.17 7.37
N ILE A 87 8.71 6.18 6.67
CA ILE A 87 10.13 5.82 6.80
C ILE A 87 11.01 6.97 6.30
N ASP A 88 10.69 7.58 5.17
CA ASP A 88 11.46 8.70 4.62
C ASP A 88 11.45 9.92 5.54
N LEU A 89 10.30 10.24 6.15
CA LEU A 89 10.23 11.27 7.19
C LEU A 89 11.08 10.91 8.41
N LEU A 90 11.13 9.63 8.80
CA LEU A 90 11.97 9.18 9.90
C LEU A 90 13.46 9.40 9.57
N ARG A 91 13.89 8.97 8.37
CA ARG A 91 15.27 9.16 7.87
C ARG A 91 15.67 10.63 7.82
N LEU A 92 14.76 11.50 7.37
CA LEU A 92 15.04 12.92 7.26
C LEU A 92 15.11 13.57 8.64
N ARG A 93 14.25 13.16 9.58
CA ARG A 93 14.33 13.59 10.99
C ARG A 93 15.61 13.12 11.66
N THR A 94 16.05 11.89 11.44
CA THR A 94 17.32 11.39 12.00
C THR A 94 18.54 12.09 11.39
N ALA A 95 18.52 12.37 10.08
CA ALA A 95 19.57 13.16 9.41
C ALA A 95 19.70 14.58 10.02
N LEU A 96 18.57 15.26 10.22
CA LEU A 96 18.54 16.58 10.86
C LEU A 96 19.00 16.51 12.33
N ALA A 97 18.55 15.49 13.08
CA ALA A 97 18.97 15.27 14.47
C ALA A 97 20.48 14.99 14.59
N ALA A 98 21.08 14.34 13.58
CA ALA A 98 22.52 14.11 13.50
C ALA A 98 23.34 15.39 13.20
N GLY A 99 22.67 16.52 12.93
CA GLY A 99 23.29 17.83 12.69
C GLY A 99 23.75 18.05 11.24
N VAL A 100 23.19 17.31 10.28
CA VAL A 100 23.49 17.50 8.86
C VAL A 100 22.80 18.78 8.35
N PRO A 101 23.50 19.67 7.61
CA PRO A 101 22.89 20.85 6.99
C PRO A 101 21.72 20.46 6.08
N GLY A 102 20.66 21.27 6.05
CA GLY A 102 19.43 20.97 5.30
C GLY A 102 19.67 20.68 3.82
N GLU A 103 20.69 21.32 3.22
CA GLU A 103 21.08 21.14 1.81
C GLU A 103 21.65 19.75 1.52
N ARG A 104 22.16 19.04 2.54
CA ARG A 104 22.70 17.68 2.45
C ARG A 104 21.86 16.65 3.20
N ALA A 105 20.79 17.07 3.88
CA ALA A 105 19.95 16.19 4.68
C ALA A 105 19.29 15.10 3.82
N GLU A 106 18.86 15.42 2.60
CA GLU A 106 18.29 14.43 1.67
C GLU A 106 19.32 13.40 1.20
N GLN A 107 20.54 13.84 0.88
CA GLN A 107 21.63 12.96 0.47
C GLN A 107 22.10 12.06 1.61
N PHE A 108 22.09 12.56 2.84
CA PHE A 108 22.41 11.76 4.01
C PHE A 108 21.29 10.79 4.36
N ALA A 109 20.03 11.23 4.30
CA ALA A 109 18.85 10.40 4.56
C ALA A 109 18.74 9.22 3.59
N SER A 110 19.13 9.39 2.32
CA SER A 110 19.14 8.29 1.33
C SER A 110 20.20 7.22 1.60
N LEU A 111 21.25 7.56 2.36
CA LEU A 111 22.27 6.61 2.80
C LEU A 111 21.85 5.85 4.06
N LEU A 112 20.82 6.28 4.77
CA LEU A 112 20.38 5.65 6.01
C LEU A 112 19.58 4.37 5.73
N GLN A 113 20.07 3.27 6.30
CA GLN A 113 19.41 1.97 6.26
C GLN A 113 18.80 1.65 7.63
N GLY A 114 17.60 1.09 7.62
CA GLY A 114 16.83 0.78 8.82
C GLY A 114 15.35 1.14 8.65
N SER A 115 14.52 0.53 9.48
CA SER A 115 13.07 0.78 9.53
C SER A 115 12.60 1.32 10.88
N THR A 116 13.46 1.27 11.90
CA THR A 116 13.20 1.78 13.25
C THR A 116 14.03 3.03 13.56
N ALA A 117 13.60 3.81 14.55
CA ALA A 117 14.29 5.04 14.92
C ALA A 117 15.70 4.75 15.48
N GLU A 118 15.82 3.67 16.24
CA GLU A 118 17.04 3.23 16.91
C GLU A 118 18.07 2.74 15.88
N GLU A 119 17.66 1.93 14.91
CA GLU A 119 18.52 1.49 13.80
C GLU A 119 19.01 2.68 12.99
N LEU A 120 18.12 3.60 12.65
CA LEU A 120 18.44 4.77 11.84
C LEU A 120 19.38 5.74 12.57
N GLN A 121 19.28 5.86 13.91
CA GLN A 121 20.23 6.63 14.71
C GLN A 121 21.62 5.97 14.76
N ALA A 122 21.69 4.67 15.06
CA ALA A 122 22.95 3.94 15.10
C ALA A 122 23.66 3.95 13.74
N HIS A 123 22.90 3.81 12.66
CA HIS A 123 23.42 3.90 11.30
C HIS A 123 23.84 5.33 10.96
N ALA A 124 23.09 6.35 11.37
CA ALA A 124 23.46 7.74 11.18
C ALA A 124 24.79 8.09 11.87
N GLU A 125 25.00 7.61 13.09
CA GLU A 125 26.28 7.77 13.79
C GLU A 125 27.43 7.10 13.02
N THR A 126 27.22 5.87 12.56
CA THR A 126 28.21 5.15 11.74
C THR A 126 28.55 5.91 10.46
N VAL A 127 27.53 6.33 9.70
CA VAL A 127 27.71 7.08 8.45
C VAL A 127 28.37 8.44 8.70
N LYS A 128 28.05 9.11 9.81
CA LYS A 128 28.71 10.35 10.21
C LYS A 128 30.18 10.15 10.54
N THR A 129 30.57 9.06 11.19
CA THR A 129 32.01 8.77 11.42
C THR A 129 32.77 8.52 10.12
N LEU A 130 32.14 7.86 9.13
CA LEU A 130 32.75 7.57 7.83
C LEU A 130 32.88 8.83 6.95
N LEU A 131 31.85 9.68 6.91
CA LEU A 131 31.84 10.93 6.12
C LEU A 131 32.58 12.08 6.81
N GLY A 132 32.58 12.10 8.15
CA GLY A 132 33.19 13.13 8.97
C GLY A 132 34.66 12.89 9.28
N SER A 133 35.22 11.73 8.90
CA SER A 133 36.66 11.50 8.99
C SER A 133 37.33 12.47 8.01
N PRO A 134 38.10 13.48 8.48
CA PRO A 134 38.78 14.39 7.58
C PRO A 134 39.68 13.53 6.70
N VAL A 135 39.57 13.70 5.38
CA VAL A 135 40.60 13.21 4.45
C VAL A 135 41.90 13.78 4.98
N SER A 136 42.71 12.91 5.61
CA SER A 136 44.02 13.29 6.11
C SER A 136 44.71 14.03 4.98
N ALA A 137 45.11 15.28 5.24
CA ALA A 137 45.66 16.17 4.22
C ALA A 137 46.64 15.34 3.36
N SER A 138 46.41 15.28 2.05
CA SER A 138 47.25 14.45 1.18
C SER A 138 48.69 14.81 1.49
N ALA A 139 49.52 13.81 1.80
CA ALA A 139 50.90 14.02 2.19
C ALA A 139 51.54 14.93 1.14
N THR A 140 51.69 16.20 1.49
CA THR A 140 52.21 17.20 0.58
C THR A 140 53.69 16.93 0.56
N ASP A 141 54.20 16.45 -0.57
CA ASP A 141 55.61 16.17 -0.73
C ASP A 141 56.38 17.48 -0.49
N PRO A 142 57.23 17.55 0.55
CA PRO A 142 57.96 18.77 0.90
C PRO A 142 58.89 19.26 -0.21
N THR A 143 59.17 18.43 -1.24
CA THR A 143 59.99 18.81 -2.39
C THR A 143 59.22 19.61 -3.44
N GLN A 144 57.89 19.59 -3.45
CA GLN A 144 57.04 20.26 -4.45
C GLN A 144 56.90 21.79 -4.23
N GLY A 145 57.43 22.33 -3.12
CA GLY A 145 57.33 23.75 -2.76
C GLY A 145 58.68 24.48 -2.57
N MET A 146 59.82 23.79 -2.66
CA MET A 146 61.14 24.39 -2.39
C MET A 146 61.85 24.98 -3.62
N GLY A 147 61.15 25.20 -4.73
CA GLY A 147 61.70 25.82 -5.96
C GLY A 147 62.03 27.32 -5.85
N GLY A 148 62.05 27.89 -4.63
CA GLY A 148 62.29 29.30 -4.37
C GLY A 148 63.49 29.60 -3.48
N ALA A 149 64.26 28.60 -3.05
CA ALA A 149 65.57 28.88 -2.46
C ALA A 149 66.51 29.25 -3.62
N SER A 150 66.85 30.53 -3.72
CA SER A 150 67.88 31.04 -4.64
C SER A 150 69.20 30.33 -4.33
N VAL A 151 69.41 29.18 -4.98
CA VAL A 151 70.72 28.56 -5.08
C VAL A 151 71.53 29.54 -5.92
N GLU A 152 72.46 30.26 -5.28
CA GLU A 152 73.47 31.04 -6.00
C GLU A 152 73.99 30.17 -7.14
N SER A 153 74.03 30.74 -8.35
CA SER A 153 74.30 29.94 -9.53
C SER A 153 75.65 29.23 -9.37
N ALA A 154 75.78 28.01 -9.87
CA ALA A 154 77.04 27.28 -9.81
C ALA A 154 78.22 28.09 -10.41
N ALA A 155 77.92 29.03 -11.31
CA ALA A 155 78.90 29.98 -11.86
C ALA A 155 79.40 31.01 -10.83
N ASP A 156 78.55 31.48 -9.92
CA ASP A 156 78.91 32.45 -8.88
C ASP A 156 79.81 31.80 -7.81
N VAL A 157 79.49 30.57 -7.42
CA VAL A 157 80.29 29.77 -6.49
C VAL A 157 81.65 29.42 -7.11
N PHE A 158 81.68 29.01 -8.38
CA PHE A 158 82.93 28.70 -9.08
C PHE A 158 83.80 29.95 -9.30
N GLY A 159 83.19 31.09 -9.63
CA GLY A 159 83.90 32.37 -9.75
C GLY A 159 84.47 32.88 -8.43
N ALA A 160 83.82 32.59 -7.30
CA ALA A 160 84.37 32.90 -5.97
C ALA A 160 85.60 32.03 -5.63
N ILE A 161 85.59 30.74 -5.98
CA ILE A 161 86.71 29.82 -5.75
C ILE A 161 87.94 30.22 -6.57
N LEU A 162 87.76 30.57 -7.86
CA LEU A 162 88.87 31.02 -8.70
C LEU A 162 89.50 32.34 -8.22
N ARG A 163 88.70 33.28 -7.70
CA ARG A 163 89.20 34.54 -7.15
C ARG A 163 89.99 34.36 -5.85
N ASN A 164 89.70 33.33 -5.07
CA ASN A 164 90.39 33.06 -3.81
C ASN A 164 91.74 32.32 -3.98
N ASN A 165 91.97 31.69 -5.14
CA ASN A 165 93.16 30.88 -5.41
C ASN A 165 94.20 31.57 -6.32
N ILE A 166 93.99 32.85 -6.65
CA ILE A 166 94.95 33.69 -7.39
C ILE A 166 95.37 34.83 -6.46
N ARG A 167 96.22 34.52 -5.48
CA ARG A 167 97.09 35.45 -4.76
C ARG A 167 98.35 34.72 -4.34
#